data_AF-A0A1F7RPD8-F1
#
_entry.id   AF-A0A1F7RPD8-F1
#
_cell.length_a   1.000
_cell.length_b   1.000
_cell.length_c   1.000
_cell.angle_alpha   90.00
_cell.angle_beta   90.00
_cell.angle_gamma   90.00
#
_symmetry.space_group_name_H-M   'P 1'
#
loop_
_entity.id
_entity.type
_entity.pdbx_description
1 polymer ?
#
loop_
_entity_poly.entity_id
_entity_poly.type
_entity_poly.pdbx_seq_one_letter_code
_entity_poly.pdbx_strand_id
1 'polypeptide(L)'
;MKSDRILLIKRRAKRLERLKRVGIQMKKKYRENDIVYCKERGKYGRIIRDDDYAILVDFDGDKTTYFRDSGWNAEKEEFLSKHFGLMSNKVLSMHLGCSVKVIEKKLSKLRLKRRFTWTDDKDEYLIKNINRPNKLLADELGTTIASVKGRLHRLKINGQVSQKRWLVFRWTEQNDKFLLDNLQKPHAWVAQHFGITIGAVKGRIQKLKKEGVLPQRRKKLSAVNKK
;
A
#
# COMPACT_ATOMS: atom_id res chain seq x y z
N MET A 1 -44.63 -17.83 -26.68
CA MET A 1 -44.05 -18.35 -25.41
C MET A 1 -43.06 -19.52 -25.59
N LYS A 2 -43.43 -20.72 -26.09
CA LYS A 2 -42.44 -21.82 -26.27
C LYS A 2 -41.37 -21.52 -27.34
N SER A 3 -41.74 -20.82 -28.42
CA SER A 3 -40.84 -20.43 -29.51
C SER A 3 -39.73 -19.46 -29.05
N ASP A 4 -40.08 -18.48 -28.20
CA ASP A 4 -39.15 -17.46 -27.72
C ASP A 4 -38.07 -18.01 -26.79
N ARG A 5 -38.43 -19.00 -25.97
CA ARG A 5 -37.50 -19.71 -25.08
C ARG A 5 -36.47 -20.52 -25.88
N ILE A 6 -36.91 -21.20 -26.93
CA ILE A 6 -36.03 -21.97 -27.83
C ILE A 6 -35.07 -21.02 -28.56
N LEU A 7 -35.57 -19.88 -29.03
CA LEU A 7 -34.75 -18.85 -29.67
C LEU A 7 -33.67 -18.30 -28.72
N LEU A 8 -34.04 -18.04 -27.46
CA LEU A 8 -33.13 -17.56 -26.42
C LEU A 8 -32.02 -18.58 -26.12
N ILE A 9 -32.36 -19.87 -26.03
CA ILE A 9 -31.41 -20.96 -25.82
C ILE A 9 -30.42 -21.05 -26.99
N LYS A 10 -30.91 -21.03 -28.24
CA LYS A 10 -30.07 -21.08 -29.45
C LYS A 10 -29.09 -19.89 -29.50
N ARG A 11 -29.55 -18.68 -29.17
CA ARG A 11 -28.70 -17.47 -29.09
C ARG A 11 -27.62 -17.62 -28.03
N ARG A 12 -27.97 -18.15 -26.86
CA ARG A 12 -27.03 -18.36 -25.74
C ARG A 12 -25.96 -19.40 -26.10
N ALA A 13 -26.34 -20.51 -26.72
CA ALA A 13 -25.41 -21.54 -27.18
C ALA A 13 -24.40 -20.97 -28.20
N LYS A 14 -24.88 -20.20 -29.20
CA LYS A 14 -24.01 -19.55 -30.19
C LYS A 14 -23.02 -18.56 -29.55
N ARG A 15 -23.45 -17.81 -28.52
CA ARG A 15 -22.57 -16.92 -27.76
C ARG A 15 -21.47 -17.69 -27.02
N LEU A 16 -21.81 -18.80 -26.37
CA LEU A 16 -20.86 -19.62 -25.62
C LEU A 16 -19.81 -20.27 -26.53
N GLU A 17 -20.21 -20.74 -27.71
CA GLU A 17 -19.29 -21.26 -28.73
C GLU A 17 -18.34 -20.19 -29.26
N ARG A 18 -18.83 -18.96 -29.47
CA ARG A 18 -17.95 -17.83 -29.83
C ARG A 18 -16.91 -17.54 -28.75
N LEU A 19 -17.31 -17.59 -27.48
CA LEU A 19 -16.39 -17.37 -26.36
C LEU A 19 -15.31 -18.45 -26.28
N LYS A 20 -15.62 -19.72 -26.56
CA LYS A 20 -14.60 -20.79 -26.64
C LYS A 20 -13.53 -20.49 -27.68
N ARG A 21 -13.94 -20.05 -28.87
CA ARG A 21 -13.01 -19.71 -29.97
C ARG A 21 -12.13 -18.53 -29.64
N VAL A 22 -12.69 -17.50 -29.01
CA VAL A 22 -11.98 -16.24 -28.73
C VAL A 22 -11.11 -16.36 -27.48
N GLY A 23 -11.60 -17.00 -26.42
CA GLY A 23 -10.97 -17.02 -25.11
C GLY A 23 -11.03 -15.68 -24.38
N ILE A 24 -10.17 -15.51 -23.37
CA ILE A 24 -9.98 -14.23 -22.67
C ILE A 24 -9.14 -13.29 -23.54
N GLN A 25 -9.68 -12.14 -23.90
CA GLN A 25 -8.98 -11.09 -24.63
C GLN A 25 -8.44 -10.03 -23.68
N MET A 26 -7.11 -9.90 -23.58
CA MET A 26 -6.46 -8.96 -22.65
C MET A 26 -6.62 -7.47 -23.04
N LYS A 27 -6.97 -7.17 -24.29
CA LYS A 27 -7.16 -5.79 -24.78
C LYS A 27 -8.61 -5.30 -24.61
N LYS A 28 -9.55 -6.19 -24.31
CA LYS A 28 -10.97 -5.86 -24.20
C LYS A 28 -11.31 -5.40 -22.78
N LYS A 29 -12.19 -4.41 -22.60
CA LYS A 29 -12.81 -4.11 -21.30
C LYS A 29 -14.04 -5.01 -21.09
N TYR A 30 -14.20 -5.52 -19.89
CA TYR A 30 -15.29 -6.37 -19.44
C TYR A 30 -16.07 -5.66 -18.34
N ARG A 31 -17.33 -6.04 -18.22
CA ARG A 31 -18.18 -5.68 -17.07
C ARG A 31 -18.08 -6.75 -16.01
N GLU A 32 -18.33 -6.37 -14.77
CA GLU A 32 -18.51 -7.33 -13.68
C GLU A 32 -19.61 -8.33 -14.06
N ASN A 33 -19.38 -9.61 -13.76
CA ASN A 33 -20.18 -10.76 -14.16
C ASN A 33 -20.19 -11.11 -15.66
N ASP A 34 -19.38 -10.47 -16.50
CA ASP A 34 -19.19 -10.94 -17.87
C ASP A 34 -18.65 -12.39 -17.87
N ILE A 35 -19.21 -13.23 -18.75
CA ILE A 35 -18.74 -14.60 -18.92
C ILE A 35 -17.56 -14.60 -19.89
N VAL A 36 -16.46 -15.22 -19.45
CA VAL A 36 -15.27 -15.45 -20.25
C VAL A 36 -14.92 -16.94 -20.28
N TYR A 37 -14.08 -17.35 -21.23
CA TYR A 37 -13.63 -18.73 -21.36
C TYR A 37 -12.10 -18.79 -21.33
N CYS A 38 -11.55 -19.58 -20.40
CA CYS A 38 -10.12 -19.84 -20.35
C CYS A 38 -9.80 -21.09 -21.17
N LYS A 39 -9.05 -20.91 -22.27
CA LYS A 39 -8.67 -22.02 -23.17
C LYS A 39 -7.76 -23.03 -22.48
N GLU A 40 -6.79 -22.56 -21.71
CA GLU A 40 -5.84 -23.40 -20.96
C GLU A 40 -6.53 -24.33 -19.96
N ARG A 41 -7.59 -23.82 -19.31
CA ARG A 41 -8.34 -24.55 -18.28
C ARG A 41 -9.54 -25.30 -18.84
N GLY A 42 -9.94 -25.05 -20.08
CA GLY A 42 -11.14 -25.62 -20.67
C GLY A 42 -12.45 -25.22 -19.98
N LYS A 43 -12.46 -24.08 -19.25
CA LYS A 43 -13.57 -23.70 -18.35
C LYS A 43 -14.07 -22.27 -18.59
N TYR A 44 -15.35 -22.06 -18.29
CA TYR A 44 -15.95 -20.73 -18.23
C TYR A 44 -15.73 -20.11 -16.85
N GLY A 45 -15.52 -18.80 -16.82
CA GLY A 45 -15.42 -18.04 -15.59
C GLY A 45 -16.20 -16.74 -15.67
N ARG A 46 -16.38 -16.10 -14.52
CA ARG A 46 -17.05 -14.79 -14.40
C ARG A 46 -16.05 -13.73 -14.01
N ILE A 47 -16.11 -12.59 -14.68
CA ILE A 47 -15.32 -11.42 -14.28
C ILE A 47 -15.80 -10.95 -12.90
N ILE A 48 -14.91 -10.97 -11.92
CA ILE A 48 -15.14 -10.35 -10.61
C ILE A 48 -14.75 -8.88 -10.67
N ARG A 49 -13.62 -8.58 -11.31
CA ARG A 49 -13.07 -7.23 -11.39
C ARG A 49 -12.28 -7.07 -12.68
N ASP A 50 -12.48 -5.96 -13.37
CA ASP A 50 -11.65 -5.54 -14.48
C ASP A 50 -11.21 -4.10 -14.23
N ASP A 51 -9.90 -3.90 -14.10
CA ASP A 51 -9.29 -2.58 -14.04
C ASP A 51 -8.24 -2.42 -15.15
N ASP A 52 -7.61 -1.24 -15.19
CA ASP A 52 -6.69 -0.91 -16.28
C ASP A 52 -5.44 -1.82 -16.32
N TYR A 53 -5.20 -2.62 -15.28
CA TYR A 53 -4.03 -3.49 -15.17
C TYR A 53 -4.36 -4.98 -15.20
N ALA A 54 -5.48 -5.41 -14.62
CA ALA A 54 -5.77 -6.82 -14.45
C ALA A 54 -7.25 -7.16 -14.57
N ILE A 55 -7.49 -8.39 -15.01
CA ILE A 55 -8.80 -9.02 -15.07
C ILE A 55 -8.80 -10.15 -14.03
N LEU A 56 -9.62 -10.02 -13.00
CA LEU A 56 -9.86 -11.06 -12.01
C LEU A 56 -11.08 -11.89 -12.42
N VAL A 57 -10.89 -13.20 -12.53
CA VAL A 57 -11.91 -14.14 -12.98
C VAL A 57 -12.13 -15.23 -11.94
N ASP A 58 -13.39 -15.53 -11.67
CA ASP A 58 -13.82 -16.67 -10.86
C ASP A 58 -14.17 -17.88 -11.74
N PHE A 59 -13.50 -19.00 -11.53
CA PHE A 59 -13.82 -20.30 -12.13
C PHE A 59 -14.39 -21.24 -11.06
N ASP A 60 -15.65 -21.05 -10.71
CA ASP A 60 -16.39 -21.88 -9.73
C ASP A 60 -15.71 -21.96 -8.35
N GLY A 61 -15.21 -20.83 -7.85
CA GLY A 61 -14.53 -20.69 -6.56
C GLY A 61 -13.02 -20.52 -6.69
N ASP A 62 -12.43 -20.91 -7.83
CA ASP A 62 -11.00 -20.71 -8.10
C ASP A 62 -10.75 -19.36 -8.79
N LYS A 63 -10.14 -18.44 -8.05
CA LYS A 63 -9.92 -17.06 -8.49
C LYS A 63 -8.56 -16.92 -9.17
N THR A 64 -8.58 -16.53 -10.43
CA THR A 64 -7.37 -16.31 -11.25
C THR A 64 -7.29 -14.88 -11.75
N THR A 65 -6.11 -14.28 -11.61
CA THR A 65 -5.81 -12.93 -12.10
C THR A 65 -5.04 -12.99 -13.40
N TYR A 66 -5.56 -12.39 -14.45
CA TYR A 66 -4.87 -12.18 -15.71
C TYR A 66 -4.35 -10.74 -15.78
N PHE A 67 -3.04 -10.59 -15.96
CA PHE A 67 -2.43 -9.28 -16.10
C PHE A 67 -2.44 -8.87 -17.57
N ARG A 68 -2.96 -7.67 -17.86
CA ARG A 68 -2.83 -7.08 -19.19
C ARG A 68 -1.35 -6.86 -19.46
N ASP A 69 -0.92 -7.15 -20.68
CA ASP A 69 0.41 -6.74 -21.10
C ASP A 69 0.50 -5.23 -20.97
N SER A 70 1.51 -4.76 -20.26
CA SER A 70 1.66 -3.38 -19.75
C SER A 70 1.66 -2.28 -20.82
N GLY A 71 1.48 -2.62 -22.10
CA GLY A 71 1.32 -1.67 -23.19
C GLY A 71 2.52 -0.75 -23.35
N TRP A 72 3.73 -1.23 -23.03
CA TRP A 72 4.97 -0.51 -23.30
C TRP A 72 5.15 -0.43 -24.81
N ASN A 73 5.09 0.78 -25.35
CA ASN A 73 5.49 1.11 -26.70
C ASN A 73 6.78 1.96 -26.66
N ALA A 74 7.38 2.20 -27.82
CA ALA A 74 8.61 2.99 -27.93
C ALA A 74 8.47 4.39 -27.31
N GLU A 75 7.32 5.05 -27.51
CA GLU A 75 7.03 6.39 -26.97
C GLU A 75 7.06 6.42 -25.43
N LYS A 76 6.42 5.44 -24.77
CA LYS A 76 6.44 5.34 -23.30
C LYS A 76 7.85 5.05 -22.77
N GLU A 77 8.62 4.23 -23.47
CA GLU A 77 10.02 3.96 -23.10
C GLU A 77 10.91 5.17 -23.28
N GLU A 78 10.73 5.92 -24.36
CA GLU A 78 11.45 7.18 -24.60
C GLU A 78 11.09 8.22 -23.56
N PHE A 79 9.79 8.40 -23.26
CA PHE A 79 9.32 9.29 -22.21
C PHE A 79 9.95 8.91 -20.86
N LEU A 80 9.92 7.62 -20.51
CA LEU A 80 10.50 7.11 -19.28
C LEU A 80 12.01 7.40 -19.23
N SER A 81 12.73 7.13 -20.33
CA SER A 81 14.19 7.32 -20.40
C SER A 81 14.61 8.79 -20.30
N LYS A 82 13.82 9.71 -20.85
CA LYS A 82 14.07 11.16 -20.76
C LYS A 82 13.75 11.72 -19.37
N HIS A 83 12.67 11.25 -18.74
CA HIS A 83 12.14 11.89 -17.53
C HIS A 83 12.43 11.14 -16.23
N PHE A 84 12.99 9.93 -16.26
CA PHE A 84 13.21 9.18 -15.03
C PHE A 84 14.13 9.93 -14.05
N GLY A 85 15.12 10.68 -14.52
CA GLY A 85 16.01 11.47 -13.66
C GLY A 85 15.35 12.71 -13.05
N LEU A 86 14.29 13.22 -13.69
CA LEU A 86 13.66 14.51 -13.34
C LEU A 86 12.41 14.32 -12.46
N MET A 87 11.72 13.20 -12.62
CA MET A 87 10.43 12.94 -11.97
C MET A 87 10.49 11.74 -11.04
N SER A 88 9.70 11.77 -9.96
CA SER A 88 9.54 10.61 -9.08
C SER A 88 8.79 9.48 -9.78
N ASN A 89 8.95 8.23 -9.33
CA ASN A 89 8.20 7.10 -9.89
C ASN A 89 6.68 7.28 -9.78
N LYS A 90 6.22 8.00 -8.75
CA LYS A 90 4.79 8.32 -8.59
C LYS A 90 4.31 9.21 -9.73
N VAL A 91 5.04 10.27 -10.05
CA VAL A 91 4.70 11.17 -11.16
C VAL A 91 4.76 10.45 -12.51
N LEU A 92 5.81 9.67 -12.76
CA LEU A 92 5.93 8.85 -13.97
C LEU A 92 4.77 7.85 -14.11
N SER A 93 4.34 7.25 -12.99
CA SER A 93 3.24 6.28 -12.99
C SER A 93 1.91 6.93 -13.36
N MET A 94 1.68 8.18 -12.92
CA MET A 94 0.50 8.97 -13.30
C MET A 94 0.52 9.33 -14.78
N HIS A 95 1.65 9.81 -15.31
CA HIS A 95 1.79 10.15 -16.73
C HIS A 95 1.64 8.94 -17.66
N LEU A 96 2.21 7.80 -17.28
CA LEU A 96 2.24 6.61 -18.13
C LEU A 96 1.01 5.71 -17.93
N GLY A 97 0.09 6.10 -17.04
CA GLY A 97 -1.13 5.35 -16.74
C GLY A 97 -0.87 3.94 -16.24
N CYS A 98 0.15 3.75 -15.41
CA CYS A 98 0.50 2.44 -14.86
C CYS A 98 0.86 2.52 -13.38
N SER A 99 1.06 1.38 -12.72
CA SER A 99 1.45 1.37 -11.31
C SER A 99 2.93 1.72 -11.12
N VAL A 100 3.26 2.30 -9.97
CA VAL A 100 4.65 2.59 -9.54
C VAL A 100 5.56 1.36 -9.67
N LYS A 101 5.04 0.17 -9.34
CA LYS A 101 5.78 -1.09 -9.42
C LYS A 101 6.11 -1.51 -10.85
N VAL A 102 5.26 -1.15 -11.82
CA VAL A 102 5.52 -1.39 -13.25
C VAL A 102 6.65 -0.47 -13.73
N ILE A 103 6.63 0.81 -13.32
CA ILE A 103 7.74 1.75 -13.58
C ILE A 103 9.06 1.22 -13.01
N GLU A 104 9.07 0.78 -11.74
CA GLU A 104 10.27 0.23 -11.10
C GLU A 104 10.82 -0.99 -11.85
N LYS A 105 9.94 -1.94 -12.20
CA LYS A 105 10.35 -3.11 -13.00
C LYS A 105 10.91 -2.70 -14.36
N LYS A 106 10.30 -1.71 -15.03
CA LYS A 106 10.75 -1.27 -16.35
C LYS A 106 12.09 -0.54 -16.27
N LEU A 107 12.26 0.39 -15.33
CA LEU A 107 13.53 1.05 -15.05
C LEU A 107 14.64 0.03 -14.76
N SER A 108 14.34 -1.01 -13.97
CA SER A 108 15.29 -2.09 -13.70
C SER A 108 15.67 -2.86 -14.98
N LYS A 109 14.71 -3.17 -15.86
CA LYS A 109 14.99 -3.84 -17.15
C LYS A 109 15.84 -2.96 -18.08
N LEU A 110 15.55 -1.67 -18.13
CA LEU A 110 16.31 -0.69 -18.91
C LEU A 110 17.66 -0.32 -18.26
N ARG A 111 17.99 -0.90 -17.10
CA ARG A 111 19.18 -0.59 -16.29
C ARG A 111 19.27 0.90 -15.90
N LEU A 112 18.15 1.62 -15.92
CA LEU A 112 18.03 3.01 -15.52
C LEU A 112 17.85 3.08 -13.99
N LYS A 113 18.97 3.14 -13.27
CA LYS A 113 18.97 3.31 -11.81
C LYS A 113 19.18 4.77 -11.47
N ARG A 114 18.27 5.37 -10.70
CA ARG A 114 18.55 6.66 -10.05
C ARG A 114 19.66 6.45 -9.04
N ARG A 115 20.80 7.09 -9.25
CA ARG A 115 21.87 7.14 -8.25
C ARG A 115 21.50 8.24 -7.27
N PHE A 116 21.06 7.85 -6.08
CA PHE A 116 20.86 8.81 -5.01
C PHE A 116 22.22 9.11 -4.37
N THR A 117 22.65 10.37 -4.48
CA THR A 117 23.84 10.89 -3.81
C THR A 117 23.44 11.74 -2.62
N TRP A 118 24.11 11.50 -1.49
CA TRP A 118 24.06 12.40 -0.35
C TRP A 118 24.94 13.61 -0.65
N THR A 119 24.36 14.80 -0.51
CA THR A 119 25.04 16.09 -0.62
C THR A 119 24.93 16.78 0.74
N ASP A 120 25.76 17.80 0.97
CA ASP A 120 25.75 18.52 2.24
C ASP A 120 24.39 19.18 2.50
N ASP A 121 23.74 19.77 1.48
CA ASP A 121 22.37 20.31 1.60
C ASP A 121 21.34 19.26 2.05
N LYS A 122 21.48 18.02 1.56
CA LYS A 122 20.58 16.92 1.94
C LYS A 122 20.85 16.44 3.36
N ASP A 123 22.11 16.47 3.78
CA ASP A 123 22.47 16.17 5.16
C ASP A 123 21.96 17.27 6.09
N GLU A 124 22.13 18.55 5.74
CA GLU A 124 21.58 19.68 6.49
C GLU A 124 20.06 19.58 6.60
N TYR A 125 19.38 19.31 5.49
CA TYR A 125 17.96 19.05 5.47
C TYR A 125 17.58 17.90 6.41
N LEU A 126 18.32 16.79 6.36
CA LEU A 126 18.07 15.61 7.15
C LEU A 126 18.31 15.86 8.65
N ILE A 127 19.32 16.65 9.00
CA ILE A 127 19.65 17.08 10.37
C ILE A 127 18.53 17.99 10.90
N LYS A 128 18.14 19.01 10.12
CA LYS A 128 17.06 19.95 10.48
C LYS A 128 15.72 19.26 10.68
N ASN A 129 15.46 18.20 9.92
CA ASN A 129 14.20 17.45 9.95
C ASN A 129 14.28 16.09 10.66
N ILE A 130 15.31 15.86 11.48
CA ILE A 130 15.59 14.54 12.09
C ILE A 130 14.44 13.97 12.94
N ASN A 131 13.58 14.85 13.46
CA ASN A 131 12.42 14.50 14.28
C ASN A 131 11.22 13.98 13.47
N ARG A 132 11.24 14.12 12.14
CA ARG A 132 10.15 13.65 11.27
C ARG A 132 10.25 12.15 10.99
N PRO A 133 9.14 11.48 10.64
CA PRO A 133 9.17 10.06 10.27
C PRO A 133 10.09 9.79 9.08
N ASN A 134 10.94 8.76 9.16
CA ASN A 134 11.87 8.40 8.07
C ASN A 134 11.18 8.14 6.73
N LYS A 135 9.92 7.67 6.75
CA LYS A 135 9.11 7.48 5.55
C LYS A 135 8.90 8.79 4.81
N LEU A 136 8.50 9.82 5.55
CA LEU A 136 8.24 11.13 5.00
C LEU A 136 9.54 11.75 4.47
N LEU A 137 10.62 11.67 5.25
CA LEU A 137 11.94 12.14 4.82
C LEU A 137 12.43 11.43 3.55
N ALA A 138 12.20 10.12 3.44
CA ALA A 138 12.56 9.34 2.26
C ALA A 138 11.76 9.78 1.03
N ASP A 139 10.46 10.03 1.20
CA ASP A 139 9.58 10.51 0.12
C ASP A 139 10.00 11.90 -0.36
N GLU A 140 10.28 12.84 0.55
CA GLU A 140 10.70 14.22 0.23
C GLU A 140 12.11 14.28 -0.38
N LEU A 141 13.05 13.46 0.11
CA LEU A 141 14.40 13.35 -0.45
C LEU A 141 14.44 12.50 -1.74
N GLY A 142 13.35 11.84 -2.11
CA GLY A 142 13.34 10.93 -3.27
C GLY A 142 14.27 9.72 -3.11
N THR A 143 14.37 9.18 -1.90
CA THR A 143 15.25 8.05 -1.55
C THR A 143 14.50 6.95 -0.81
N THR A 144 15.19 5.93 -0.32
CA THR A 144 14.59 4.84 0.46
C THR A 144 14.71 5.09 1.96
N ILE A 145 13.76 4.55 2.74
CA ILE A 145 13.83 4.57 4.22
C ILE A 145 15.14 3.97 4.73
N ALA A 146 15.64 2.92 4.07
CA ALA A 146 16.91 2.28 4.40
C ALA A 146 18.10 3.23 4.17
N SER A 147 18.11 3.97 3.05
CA SER A 147 19.13 4.98 2.76
C SER A 147 19.15 6.09 3.83
N VAL A 148 17.97 6.62 4.20
CA VAL A 148 17.83 7.63 5.26
C VAL A 148 18.37 7.12 6.59
N LYS A 149 17.96 5.91 7.01
CA LYS A 149 18.45 5.28 8.24
C LYS A 149 19.98 5.11 8.24
N GLY A 150 20.53 4.63 7.13
CA GLY A 150 21.97 4.43 6.97
C GLY A 150 22.75 5.74 7.00
N ARG A 151 22.23 6.82 6.39
CA ARG A 151 22.89 8.14 6.47
C ARG A 151 22.82 8.74 7.87
N LEU A 152 21.65 8.72 8.52
CA LEU A 152 21.51 9.16 9.91
C LEU A 152 22.49 8.45 10.85
N HIS A 153 22.71 7.15 10.63
CA HIS A 153 23.69 6.39 11.39
C HIS A 153 25.13 6.89 11.20
N ARG A 154 25.51 7.21 9.95
CA ARG A 154 26.83 7.79 9.64
C ARG A 154 27.00 9.21 10.20
N LEU A 155 26.00 10.07 10.02
CA LEU A 155 26.00 11.43 10.58
C LEU A 155 26.13 11.42 12.11
N LYS A 156 25.55 10.40 12.76
CA LYS A 156 25.75 10.17 14.19
C LYS A 156 27.20 9.80 14.52
N ILE A 157 27.77 8.80 13.84
CA ILE A 157 29.15 8.35 14.09
C ILE A 157 30.13 9.52 13.91
N ASN A 158 29.86 10.38 12.93
CA ASN A 158 30.65 11.56 12.63
C ASN A 158 30.40 12.74 13.60
N GLY A 159 29.58 12.56 14.64
CA GLY A 159 29.31 13.61 15.63
C GLY A 159 28.42 14.77 15.15
N GLN A 160 28.06 14.80 13.86
CA GLN A 160 27.19 15.83 13.27
C GLN A 160 25.76 15.77 13.81
N VAL A 161 25.38 14.62 14.36
CA VAL A 161 24.12 14.42 15.07
C VAL A 161 24.41 13.81 16.43
N SER A 162 24.24 14.60 17.49
CA SER A 162 24.22 14.07 18.85
C SER A 162 22.98 13.17 18.97
N GLN A 163 23.18 11.90 19.26
CA GLN A 163 22.07 10.96 19.37
C GLN A 163 21.32 11.19 20.68
N LYS A 164 20.53 12.25 20.72
CA LYS A 164 19.27 12.27 21.47
C LYS A 164 18.14 12.15 20.46
N ARG A 165 18.17 11.08 19.65
CA ARG A 165 16.97 10.61 18.94
C ARG A 165 16.01 10.04 19.98
N TRP A 166 15.46 10.91 20.82
CA TRP A 166 14.24 10.61 21.54
C TRP A 166 13.14 10.67 20.48
N LEU A 167 12.87 9.53 19.86
CA LEU A 167 11.48 9.15 19.63
C LEU A 167 10.81 8.77 20.96
N VAL A 168 11.27 9.31 22.08
CA VAL A 168 10.43 9.43 23.26
C VAL A 168 9.58 10.63 23.00
N PHE A 169 8.55 10.35 22.22
CA PHE A 169 7.32 11.08 22.32
C PHE A 169 7.07 11.41 23.80
N ARG A 170 7.20 12.70 24.11
CA ARG A 170 6.91 13.19 25.46
C ARG A 170 5.41 13.41 25.53
N TRP A 171 4.81 12.76 26.51
CA TRP A 171 3.45 13.05 26.89
C TRP A 171 3.42 14.46 27.47
N THR A 172 2.82 15.38 26.72
CA THR A 172 2.44 16.71 27.18
C THR A 172 1.00 16.66 27.66
N GLU A 173 0.56 17.64 28.45
CA GLU A 173 -0.84 17.74 28.87
C GLU A 173 -1.80 17.79 27.69
N GLN A 174 -1.42 18.45 26.59
CA GLN A 174 -2.20 18.49 25.36
C GLN A 174 -2.33 17.10 24.71
N ASN A 175 -1.24 16.33 24.68
CA ASN A 175 -1.23 14.98 24.13
C ASN A 175 -2.01 14.00 25.03
N ASP A 176 -1.92 14.18 26.34
CA ASP A 176 -2.72 13.41 27.31
C ASP A 176 -4.20 13.75 27.18
N LYS A 177 -4.57 15.03 27.04
CA LYS A 177 -5.94 15.45 26.77
C LYS A 177 -6.47 14.81 25.49
N PHE A 178 -5.71 14.88 24.40
CA PHE A 178 -6.08 14.20 23.15
C PHE A 178 -6.26 12.70 23.34
N LEU A 179 -5.36 12.04 24.09
CA LEU A 179 -5.46 10.62 24.39
C LEU A 179 -6.72 10.29 25.19
N LEU A 180 -7.05 11.10 26.20
CA LEU A 180 -8.23 10.96 27.05
C LEU A 180 -9.53 11.16 26.26
N ASP A 181 -9.56 12.17 25.39
CA ASP A 181 -10.71 12.49 24.53
C ASP A 181 -10.97 11.38 23.49
N ASN A 182 -9.98 10.52 23.20
CA ASN A 182 -10.03 9.50 22.15
C ASN A 182 -9.85 8.06 22.65
N LEU A 183 -10.13 7.76 23.93
CA LEU A 183 -9.95 6.42 24.51
C LEU A 183 -10.78 5.31 23.85
N GLN A 184 -11.90 5.67 23.24
CA GLN A 184 -12.80 4.80 22.48
C GLN A 184 -12.22 4.38 21.12
N LYS A 185 -11.20 5.08 20.60
CA LYS A 185 -10.56 4.75 19.33
C LYS A 185 -9.56 3.60 19.50
N PRO A 186 -9.31 2.78 18.45
CA PRO A 186 -8.29 1.76 18.51
C PRO A 186 -6.91 2.36 18.78
N HIS A 187 -6.11 1.74 19.65
CA HIS A 187 -4.75 2.24 19.96
C HIS A 187 -3.85 2.36 18.72
N ALA A 188 -4.08 1.55 17.68
CA ALA A 188 -3.37 1.66 16.41
C ALA A 188 -3.63 2.99 15.71
N TRP A 189 -4.86 3.51 15.79
CA TRP A 189 -5.24 4.80 15.22
C TRP A 189 -4.54 5.95 15.96
N VAL A 190 -4.53 5.90 17.29
CA VAL A 190 -3.83 6.89 18.13
C VAL A 190 -2.31 6.83 17.92
N ALA A 191 -1.75 5.63 17.83
CA ALA A 191 -0.33 5.42 17.54
C ALA A 191 0.06 5.99 16.17
N GLN A 192 -0.80 5.82 15.16
CA GLN A 192 -0.60 6.41 13.84
C GLN A 192 -0.66 7.94 13.89
N HIS A 193 -1.60 8.53 14.63
CA HIS A 193 -1.71 9.99 14.79
C HIS A 193 -0.42 10.60 15.35
N PHE A 194 0.15 9.99 16.39
CA PHE A 194 1.38 10.47 17.02
C PHE A 194 2.68 9.98 16.38
N GLY A 195 2.62 9.06 15.42
CA GLY A 195 3.80 8.42 14.84
C GLY A 195 4.59 7.56 15.84
N ILE A 196 3.93 7.00 16.85
CA ILE A 196 4.52 6.18 17.92
C ILE A 196 4.11 4.72 17.82
N THR A 197 4.68 3.87 18.68
CA THR A 197 4.27 2.45 18.76
C THR A 197 2.99 2.29 19.57
N ILE A 198 2.20 1.26 19.24
CA ILE A 198 1.01 0.87 20.01
C ILE A 198 1.38 0.59 21.49
N GLY A 199 2.57 0.04 21.73
CA GLY A 199 3.10 -0.19 23.07
C GLY A 199 3.27 1.09 23.89
N ALA A 200 3.75 2.18 23.27
CA ALA A 200 3.90 3.47 23.92
C ALA A 200 2.55 4.06 24.37
N VAL A 201 1.51 3.95 23.53
CA VAL A 201 0.14 4.34 23.88
C VAL A 201 -0.38 3.52 25.07
N LYS A 202 -0.26 2.19 25.01
CA LYS A 202 -0.67 1.30 26.10
C LYS A 202 0.07 1.62 27.41
N GLY A 203 1.37 1.85 27.33
CA GLY A 203 2.21 2.21 28.47
C GLY A 203 1.76 3.52 29.13
N ARG A 204 1.42 4.55 28.34
CA ARG A 204 0.89 5.79 28.91
C ARG A 204 -0.46 5.60 29.58
N ILE A 205 -1.39 4.90 28.94
CA ILE A 205 -2.71 4.62 29.53
C ILE A 205 -2.55 3.90 30.88
N GLN A 206 -1.62 2.94 30.98
CA GLN A 206 -1.32 2.29 32.25
C GLN A 206 -0.74 3.27 33.29
N LYS A 207 0.13 4.18 32.88
CA LYS A 207 0.69 5.21 33.76
C LYS A 207 -0.39 6.17 34.27
N LEU A 208 -1.26 6.67 33.40
CA LEU A 208 -2.40 7.52 33.77
C LEU A 208 -3.37 6.82 34.73
N LYS A 209 -3.55 5.50 34.60
CA LYS A 209 -4.31 4.69 35.58
C LYS A 209 -3.62 4.54 36.93
N LYS A 210 -2.29 4.54 36.98
CA LYS A 210 -1.53 4.53 38.24
C LYS A 210 -1.54 5.91 38.90
N GLU A 211 -1.50 6.97 38.10
CA GLU A 211 -1.59 8.37 38.52
C GLU A 211 -3.01 8.77 38.96
N GLY A 212 -4.01 7.88 38.85
CA GLY A 212 -5.39 8.13 39.30
C GLY A 212 -6.25 8.92 38.31
N VAL A 213 -5.69 9.37 37.19
CA VAL A 213 -6.40 10.09 36.12
C VAL A 213 -7.43 9.21 35.41
N LEU A 214 -7.18 7.89 35.35
CA LEU A 214 -8.10 6.91 34.78
C LEU A 214 -8.47 5.83 35.80
N PRO A 215 -9.73 5.37 35.83
CA PRO A 215 -10.15 4.33 36.76
C PRO A 215 -9.43 3.00 36.48
N GLN A 216 -8.91 2.38 37.53
CA GLN A 216 -8.39 1.01 37.48
C GLN A 216 -9.56 0.05 37.26
N ARG A 217 -9.41 -0.84 36.27
CA ARG A 217 -10.40 -1.90 36.05
C ARG A 217 -10.28 -2.87 37.23
N ARG A 218 -11.23 -2.84 38.17
CA ARG A 218 -11.26 -3.76 39.32
C ARG A 218 -11.11 -5.19 38.79
N LYS A 219 -10.09 -5.92 39.27
CA LYS A 219 -10.01 -7.36 39.06
C LYS A 219 -11.29 -7.95 39.64
N LYS A 220 -12.05 -8.72 38.84
CA LYS A 220 -13.12 -9.56 39.39
C LYS A 220 -12.47 -10.46 40.42
N LEU A 221 -12.77 -10.24 41.70
CA LEU A 221 -12.52 -11.22 42.75
C LEU A 221 -13.24 -12.50 42.30
N SER A 222 -12.49 -13.51 41.89
CA SER A 222 -13.01 -14.86 41.75
C SER A 222 -13.49 -15.26 43.14
N ALA A 223 -14.81 -15.37 43.28
CA ALA A 223 -15.45 -15.74 44.53
C ALA A 223 -14.86 -17.04 45.07
N VAL A 224 -14.29 -16.94 46.27
CA VAL A 224 -14.11 -18.07 47.17
C VAL A 224 -15.52 -18.55 47.56
N ASN A 225 -15.93 -19.70 47.05
CA ASN A 225 -16.89 -20.59 47.71
C ASN A 225 -16.07 -21.87 47.97
N LYS A 226 -15.59 -22.19 49.17
CA LYS A 226 -16.36 -22.62 50.36
C LYS A 226 -17.56 -23.48 49.97
N LYS A 227 -17.31 -24.78 49.76
CA LYS A 227 -17.84 -25.87 50.57
C LYS A 227 -16.84 -27.01 50.54
#